data_AF-T0LTE4-F1
#
_entry.id   AF-T0LTE4-F1
#
_cell.length_a   1.000
_cell.length_b   1.000
_cell.length_c   1.000
_cell.angle_alpha   90.00
_cell.angle_beta   90.00
_cell.angle_gamma   90.00
#
_symmetry.space_group_name_H-M   'P 1'
#
loop_
_entity.id
_entity.type
_entity.pdbx_description
1 polymer ?
#
loop_
_entity_poly.entity_id
_entity_poly.type
_entity_poly.pdbx_seq_one_letter_code
_entity_poly.pdbx_strand_id
1 'polypeptide(L)'
;MLILIAGITGMCGQPCAQVALDWGHQVRGMGRNAGKLADKIACRLESFVSVAHYYDLEALRNAVAGVDAVICAYNNSPELVVGAQLALLYAAEKAGVKIFHAASWNYDWTRLQLGEHENYDAYIAFKRTVEISSTIRPLYGFTGGIIEYPWYRDRTRNAINVEEGTVSYFGTGTEEHIWITLNDLAAYTICAVSDQQATAGGLYYVESFRATFPDLGRVYGEARGVEIREICVGDTQTARQLLQQARESTATYDWNKYIGLAYITAFNEGKLGWKESIDSKRWVISIGHSQGGGAVWEPSEHSLFQDPASAYLGGVAVAPVSKIYDALVSLGELRKLLESSGSGSPLTLGVLPSAVLGVKATFPDYDAPVISQTMKTRIELAKIGQFCDAAISGLTSDLGFDALSNFTAESDTILKQFQELNAPAQGDSVSKPLLLILGAEDTIVSEESGTASWKDSCGHGNIIHLSVYPGLDHSAVLTAATPEWLRFIQDRFASNPVQNQCMNETKIPFDLDNAQRPLDTY
;
A
#
# COMPACT_ATOMS: atom_id res chain seq x y z
N MET A 1 -3.69 7.51 16.41
CA MET A 1 -4.64 6.65 17.12
C MET A 1 -3.94 5.95 18.29
N LEU A 2 -4.70 5.59 19.31
CA LEU A 2 -4.31 4.70 20.41
C LEU A 2 -4.77 3.27 20.09
N ILE A 3 -3.81 2.36 19.93
CA ILE A 3 -4.05 0.97 19.55
C ILE A 3 -3.80 0.07 20.77
N LEU A 4 -4.80 -0.71 21.16
CA LEU A 4 -4.64 -1.80 22.12
C LEU A 4 -4.09 -3.04 21.42
N ILE A 5 -2.99 -3.61 21.90
CA ILE A 5 -2.47 -4.90 21.43
C ILE A 5 -2.61 -5.93 22.57
N ALA A 6 -3.60 -6.81 22.42
CA ALA A 6 -3.85 -7.91 23.33
C ALA A 6 -2.94 -9.10 23.00
N GLY A 7 -2.17 -9.62 23.96
CA GLY A 7 -1.14 -10.61 23.68
C GLY A 7 0.16 -9.99 23.14
N ILE A 8 0.42 -8.72 23.46
CA ILE A 8 1.56 -7.94 22.98
C ILE A 8 2.93 -8.62 23.15
N THR A 9 3.11 -9.47 24.16
CA THR A 9 4.38 -10.19 24.41
C THR A 9 4.60 -11.38 23.47
N GLY A 10 3.63 -11.70 22.61
CA GLY A 10 3.68 -12.82 21.68
C GLY A 10 4.57 -12.56 20.47
N MET A 11 4.74 -13.60 19.65
CA MET A 11 5.53 -13.56 18.41
C MET A 11 5.03 -12.47 17.44
N CYS A 12 3.71 -12.35 17.27
CA CYS A 12 3.11 -11.32 16.39
C CYS A 12 2.89 -9.99 17.11
N GLY A 13 2.60 -10.02 18.42
CA GLY A 13 2.26 -8.83 19.20
C GLY A 13 3.40 -7.80 19.28
N GLN A 14 4.65 -8.24 19.47
CA GLN A 14 5.79 -7.33 19.58
C GLN A 14 6.12 -6.63 18.24
N PRO A 15 6.20 -7.33 17.10
CA PRO A 15 6.33 -6.69 15.79
C PRO A 15 5.22 -5.66 15.51
N CYS A 16 3.95 -6.00 15.75
CA CYS A 16 2.85 -5.04 15.58
C CYS A 16 3.02 -3.80 16.46
N ALA A 17 3.43 -3.97 17.72
CA ALA A 17 3.70 -2.84 18.62
C ALA A 17 4.84 -1.97 18.11
N GLN A 18 5.94 -2.59 17.64
CA GLN A 18 7.08 -1.86 17.10
C GLN A 18 6.68 -1.00 15.90
N VAL A 19 6.01 -1.60 14.91
CA VAL A 19 5.58 -0.89 13.69
C VAL A 19 4.61 0.24 14.04
N ALA A 20 3.60 -0.02 14.89
CA ALA A 20 2.64 0.99 15.30
C ALA A 20 3.33 2.21 15.95
N LEU A 21 4.28 1.97 16.85
CA LEU A 21 5.04 3.02 17.50
C LEU A 21 5.92 3.79 16.50
N ASP A 22 6.54 3.10 15.54
CA ASP A 22 7.42 3.71 14.53
C ASP A 22 6.64 4.57 13.53
N TRP A 23 5.37 4.25 13.29
CA TRP A 23 4.45 5.04 12.45
C TRP A 23 3.69 6.12 13.24
N GLY A 24 4.11 6.41 14.47
CA GLY A 24 3.57 7.51 15.27
C GLY A 24 2.22 7.22 15.94
N HIS A 25 1.79 5.96 16.00
CA HIS A 25 0.64 5.57 16.82
C HIS A 25 1.03 5.42 18.30
N GLN A 26 0.06 5.61 19.20
CA GLN A 26 0.23 5.26 20.60
C GLN A 26 -0.17 3.80 20.79
N VAL A 27 0.57 3.06 21.61
CA VAL A 27 0.30 1.64 21.85
C VAL A 27 0.04 1.38 23.32
N ARG A 28 -1.11 0.76 23.60
CA ARG A 28 -1.41 0.16 24.89
C ARG A 28 -1.19 -1.35 24.79
N GLY A 29 -0.35 -1.89 25.69
CA GLY A 29 -0.11 -3.33 25.75
C GLY A 29 -1.05 -4.03 26.72
N MET A 30 -1.46 -5.25 26.41
CA MET A 30 -2.16 -6.11 27.38
C MET A 30 -1.59 -7.53 27.37
N GLY A 31 -1.31 -8.06 28.55
CA GLY A 31 -0.78 -9.41 28.70
C GLY A 31 -0.50 -9.79 30.16
N ARG A 32 0.03 -10.99 30.38
CA ARG A 32 0.28 -11.49 31.74
C ARG A 32 1.47 -10.83 32.42
N ASN A 33 2.55 -10.57 31.68
CA ASN A 33 3.80 -10.07 32.24
C ASN A 33 4.52 -9.16 31.24
N ALA A 34 4.67 -7.88 31.58
CA ALA A 34 5.35 -6.88 30.77
C ALA A 34 6.86 -7.14 30.60
N GLY A 35 7.50 -7.85 31.53
CA GLY A 35 8.95 -8.11 31.51
C GLY A 35 9.44 -9.02 30.37
N LYS A 36 8.53 -9.51 29.51
CA LYS A 36 8.87 -10.21 28.27
C LYS A 36 8.96 -9.30 27.05
N LEU A 37 8.58 -8.03 27.19
CA LEU A 37 8.70 -7.05 26.13
C LEU A 37 10.16 -6.65 25.94
N ALA A 38 10.56 -6.48 24.69
CA ALA A 38 11.81 -5.81 24.38
C ALA A 38 11.81 -4.37 24.92
N ASP A 39 12.94 -3.92 25.47
CA ASP A 39 13.07 -2.59 26.10
C ASP A 39 12.64 -1.45 25.17
N LYS A 40 12.98 -1.58 23.87
CA LYS A 40 12.62 -0.62 22.81
C LYS A 40 11.11 -0.44 22.60
N ILE A 41 10.28 -1.41 23.03
CA ILE A 41 8.82 -1.31 23.01
C ILE A 41 8.34 -0.84 24.39
N ALA A 42 8.82 -1.47 25.46
CA ALA A 42 8.36 -1.23 26.82
C ALA A 42 8.46 0.24 27.25
N CYS A 43 9.53 0.95 26.85
CA CYS A 43 9.73 2.36 27.22
C CYS A 43 8.85 3.35 26.44
N ARG A 44 8.18 2.91 25.37
CA ARG A 44 7.36 3.74 24.47
C ARG A 44 5.85 3.46 24.58
N LEU A 45 5.44 2.49 25.39
CA LEU A 45 4.03 2.19 25.58
C LEU A 45 3.32 3.33 26.30
N GLU A 46 2.09 3.62 25.87
CA GLU A 46 1.19 4.52 26.61
C GLU A 46 0.86 3.93 27.98
N SER A 47 0.56 2.63 28.03
CA SER A 47 0.41 1.87 29.27
C SER A 47 0.47 0.37 28.99
N PHE A 48 0.60 -0.42 30.07
CA PHE A 48 0.51 -1.88 30.02
C PHE A 48 -0.53 -2.37 31.02
N VAL A 49 -1.54 -3.09 30.55
CA VAL A 49 -2.57 -3.71 31.39
C VAL A 49 -2.21 -5.16 31.66
N SER A 50 -1.91 -5.46 32.92
CA SER A 50 -1.67 -6.83 33.38
C SER A 50 -2.99 -7.58 33.52
N VAL A 51 -3.05 -8.78 32.96
CA VAL A 51 -4.24 -9.64 33.00
C VAL A 51 -3.84 -10.98 33.61
N ALA A 52 -4.43 -11.35 34.75
CA ALA A 52 -4.17 -12.63 35.41
C ALA A 52 -4.81 -13.79 34.64
N HIS A 53 -6.05 -13.60 34.18
CA HIS A 53 -6.80 -14.55 33.37
C HIS A 53 -7.48 -13.84 32.20
N TYR A 54 -7.52 -14.48 31.04
CA TYR A 54 -8.17 -13.96 29.82
C TYR A 54 -9.66 -13.59 29.93
N TYR A 55 -10.35 -13.96 31.02
CA TYR A 55 -11.76 -13.60 31.29
C TYR A 55 -11.89 -12.56 32.42
N ASP A 56 -10.79 -11.91 32.81
CA ASP A 56 -10.80 -10.81 33.78
C ASP A 56 -11.48 -9.58 33.16
N LEU A 57 -12.79 -9.48 33.39
CA LEU A 57 -13.63 -8.44 32.78
C LEU A 57 -13.22 -7.03 33.22
N GLU A 58 -12.67 -6.86 34.42
CA GLU A 58 -12.21 -5.55 34.90
C GLU A 58 -10.94 -5.14 34.16
N ALA A 59 -9.97 -6.04 34.05
CA ALA A 59 -8.75 -5.78 33.29
C ALA A 59 -9.05 -5.55 31.80
N LEU A 60 -9.98 -6.32 31.20
CA LEU A 60 -10.44 -6.11 29.82
C LEU A 60 -11.07 -4.72 29.64
N ARG A 61 -11.94 -4.28 30.55
CA ARG A 61 -12.56 -2.94 30.52
C ARG A 61 -11.52 -1.83 30.61
N ASN A 62 -10.53 -1.98 31.48
CA ASN A 62 -9.45 -1.01 31.63
C ASN A 62 -8.57 -0.97 30.37
N ALA A 63 -8.30 -2.14 29.77
CA ALA A 63 -7.49 -2.22 28.55
C ALA A 63 -8.13 -1.48 27.37
N VAL A 64 -9.43 -1.64 27.16
CA VAL A 64 -10.14 -1.03 26.01
C VAL A 64 -10.59 0.42 26.25
N ALA A 65 -10.44 0.96 27.46
CA ALA A 65 -10.94 2.30 27.77
C ALA A 65 -10.19 3.39 26.97
N GLY A 66 -10.92 4.10 26.09
CA GLY A 66 -10.39 5.23 25.32
C GLY A 66 -9.46 4.85 24.16
N VAL A 67 -9.43 3.57 23.76
CA VAL A 67 -8.64 3.11 22.61
C VAL A 67 -9.43 3.29 21.31
N ASP A 68 -8.75 3.59 20.21
CA ASP A 68 -9.36 3.77 18.90
C ASP A 68 -9.52 2.44 18.14
N ALA A 69 -8.57 1.52 18.35
CA ALA A 69 -8.53 0.21 17.69
C ALA A 69 -7.98 -0.88 18.62
N VAL A 70 -8.38 -2.12 18.39
CA VAL A 70 -7.90 -3.31 19.11
C VAL A 70 -7.28 -4.31 18.13
N ILE A 71 -6.09 -4.82 18.44
CA ILE A 71 -5.45 -5.95 17.75
C ILE A 71 -5.40 -7.13 18.72
N CYS A 72 -6.06 -8.23 18.37
CA CYS A 72 -6.03 -9.47 19.13
C CYS A 72 -4.88 -10.37 18.65
N ALA A 73 -3.76 -10.36 19.36
CA ALA A 73 -2.59 -11.20 19.10
C ALA A 73 -2.54 -12.47 19.97
N TYR A 74 -3.70 -13.09 20.20
CA TYR A 74 -3.80 -14.32 20.97
C TYR A 74 -3.28 -15.54 20.21
N ASN A 75 -2.90 -16.58 20.98
CA ASN A 75 -2.49 -17.87 20.43
C ASN A 75 -3.69 -18.63 19.83
N ASN A 76 -3.41 -19.57 18.93
CA ASN A 76 -4.38 -20.39 18.19
C ASN A 76 -5.17 -21.42 19.02
N SER A 77 -5.02 -21.47 20.34
CA SER A 77 -5.80 -22.40 21.17
C SER A 77 -7.30 -22.06 21.12
N PRO A 78 -8.21 -23.04 20.99
CA PRO A 78 -9.65 -22.79 20.90
C PRO A 78 -10.23 -21.91 22.01
N GLU A 79 -9.75 -22.08 23.26
CA GLU A 79 -10.15 -21.23 24.40
C GLU A 79 -9.88 -19.74 24.16
N LEU A 80 -8.73 -19.43 23.54
CA LEU A 80 -8.33 -18.05 23.27
C LEU A 80 -8.99 -17.50 22.02
N VAL A 81 -9.04 -18.29 20.94
CA VAL A 81 -9.60 -17.87 19.65
C VAL A 81 -11.11 -17.63 19.75
N VAL A 82 -11.83 -18.47 20.51
CA VAL A 82 -13.27 -18.30 20.70
C VAL A 82 -13.54 -17.49 21.97
N GLY A 83 -13.30 -18.08 23.14
CA GLY A 83 -13.78 -17.53 24.41
C GLY A 83 -13.14 -16.20 24.79
N ALA A 84 -11.81 -16.17 24.94
CA ALA A 84 -11.12 -14.97 25.37
C ALA A 84 -11.25 -13.80 24.37
N GLN A 85 -11.19 -14.11 23.08
CA GLN A 85 -11.32 -13.10 22.04
C GLN A 85 -12.73 -12.51 21.99
N LEU A 86 -13.79 -13.32 22.18
CA LEU A 86 -15.16 -12.80 22.31
C LEU A 86 -15.29 -11.88 23.53
N ALA A 87 -14.70 -12.26 24.67
CA ALA A 87 -14.73 -11.42 25.87
C ALA A 87 -14.06 -10.05 25.63
N LEU A 88 -12.91 -10.04 24.95
CA LEU A 88 -12.22 -8.81 24.55
C LEU A 88 -13.04 -7.98 23.55
N LEU A 89 -13.65 -8.62 22.55
CA LEU A 89 -14.48 -7.95 21.54
C LEU A 89 -15.70 -7.28 22.17
N TYR A 90 -16.44 -7.96 23.05
CA TYR A 90 -17.58 -7.37 23.73
C TYR A 90 -17.18 -6.27 24.72
N ALA A 91 -16.00 -6.36 25.34
CA ALA A 91 -15.46 -5.26 26.14
C ALA A 91 -15.19 -4.03 25.26
N ALA A 92 -14.56 -4.23 24.10
CA ALA A 92 -14.26 -3.18 23.13
C ALA A 92 -15.54 -2.52 22.59
N GLU A 93 -16.56 -3.31 22.24
CA GLU A 93 -17.86 -2.82 21.78
C GLU A 93 -18.53 -1.94 22.85
N LYS A 94 -18.54 -2.38 24.11
CA LYS A 94 -19.11 -1.61 25.22
C LYS A 94 -18.35 -0.30 25.48
N ALA A 95 -17.07 -0.25 25.15
CA ALA A 95 -16.25 0.96 25.24
C ALA A 95 -16.39 1.89 24.01
N GLY A 96 -17.20 1.50 23.01
CA GLY A 96 -17.43 2.29 21.80
C GLY A 96 -16.38 2.10 20.70
N VAL A 97 -15.47 1.12 20.84
CA VAL A 97 -14.47 0.81 19.82
C VAL A 97 -15.16 0.18 18.61
N LYS A 98 -14.76 0.60 17.41
CA LYS A 98 -15.31 0.07 16.14
C LYS A 98 -14.30 -0.75 15.33
N ILE A 99 -13.01 -0.51 15.52
CA ILE A 99 -11.93 -1.17 14.78
C ILE A 99 -11.38 -2.31 15.62
N PHE A 100 -11.54 -3.54 15.14
CA PHE A 100 -11.07 -4.75 15.81
C PHE A 100 -10.40 -5.67 14.80
N HIS A 101 -9.12 -5.92 14.96
CA HIS A 101 -8.40 -6.96 14.22
C HIS A 101 -8.43 -8.25 15.03
N ALA A 102 -9.09 -9.26 14.48
CA ALA A 102 -9.19 -10.57 15.11
C ALA A 102 -7.89 -11.36 14.91
N ALA A 103 -7.55 -12.22 15.88
CA ALA A 103 -6.50 -13.20 15.75
C ALA A 103 -6.76 -14.05 14.50
N SER A 104 -5.98 -13.82 13.45
CA SER A 104 -6.30 -14.36 12.11
C SER A 104 -5.12 -14.52 11.15
N TRP A 105 -3.87 -14.35 11.58
CA TRP A 105 -2.68 -14.50 10.73
C TRP A 105 -2.39 -15.96 10.37
N ASN A 106 -3.18 -16.49 9.45
CA ASN A 106 -3.15 -17.88 9.02
C ASN A 106 -3.67 -18.03 7.57
N TYR A 107 -3.93 -19.26 7.14
CA TYR A 107 -4.48 -19.54 5.81
C TYR A 107 -5.98 -19.24 5.74
N ASP A 108 -6.49 -19.00 4.52
CA ASP A 108 -7.91 -18.76 4.29
C ASP A 108 -8.76 -19.98 4.65
N TRP A 109 -9.44 -19.92 5.78
CA TRP A 109 -10.36 -20.94 6.27
C TRP A 109 -11.82 -20.70 5.89
N THR A 110 -12.14 -19.65 5.11
CA THR A 110 -13.53 -19.30 4.76
C THR A 110 -14.22 -20.33 3.89
N ARG A 111 -13.44 -21.16 3.21
CA ARG A 111 -13.90 -22.25 2.34
C ARG A 111 -14.07 -23.58 3.08
N LEU A 112 -13.68 -23.63 4.35
CA LEU A 112 -13.80 -24.82 5.18
C LEU A 112 -15.14 -24.91 5.89
N GLN A 113 -15.58 -26.14 6.15
CA GLN A 113 -16.70 -26.47 7.01
C GLN A 113 -16.19 -26.95 8.38
N LEU A 114 -17.05 -26.83 9.40
CA LEU A 114 -16.75 -27.35 10.73
C LEU A 114 -16.45 -28.85 10.68
N GLY A 115 -15.37 -29.27 11.32
CA GLY A 115 -14.87 -30.65 11.35
C GLY A 115 -13.92 -31.01 10.21
N GLU A 116 -13.71 -30.13 9.22
CA GLU A 116 -12.69 -30.36 8.20
C GLU A 116 -11.27 -30.12 8.74
N HIS A 117 -11.10 -29.15 9.65
CA HIS A 117 -9.80 -28.79 10.22
C HIS A 117 -9.94 -28.28 11.67
N GLU A 118 -9.51 -29.09 12.63
CA GLU A 118 -9.80 -28.92 14.06
C GLU A 118 -9.31 -27.58 14.63
N ASN A 119 -8.18 -27.05 14.14
CA ASN A 119 -7.69 -25.73 14.56
C ASN A 119 -8.55 -24.58 13.99
N TYR A 120 -9.09 -24.73 12.78
CA TYR A 120 -9.84 -23.67 12.09
C TYR A 120 -11.32 -23.63 12.45
N ASP A 121 -11.86 -24.72 13.00
CA ASP A 121 -13.19 -24.76 13.59
C ASP A 121 -13.40 -23.63 14.61
N ALA A 122 -12.37 -23.31 15.41
CA ALA A 122 -12.41 -22.21 16.37
C ALA A 122 -12.58 -20.83 15.69
N TYR A 123 -11.92 -20.59 14.56
CA TYR A 123 -11.99 -19.31 13.84
C TYR A 123 -13.33 -19.16 13.12
N ILE A 124 -13.82 -20.24 12.50
CA ILE A 124 -15.16 -20.30 11.89
C ILE A 124 -16.23 -20.02 12.96
N ALA A 125 -16.13 -20.67 14.12
CA ALA A 125 -17.05 -20.46 15.23
C ALA A 125 -17.00 -19.03 15.78
N PHE A 126 -15.81 -18.46 15.95
CA PHE A 126 -15.63 -17.07 16.37
C PHE A 126 -16.30 -16.10 15.39
N LYS A 127 -15.94 -16.17 14.09
CA LYS A 127 -16.51 -15.28 13.06
C LYS A 127 -18.03 -15.38 13.03
N ARG A 128 -18.56 -16.61 13.02
CA ARG A 128 -20.01 -16.82 12.99
C ARG A 128 -20.71 -16.26 14.23
N THR A 129 -20.10 -16.41 15.41
CA THR A 129 -20.64 -15.88 16.66
C THR A 129 -20.69 -14.36 16.63
N VAL A 130 -19.62 -13.70 16.20
CA VAL A 130 -19.56 -12.24 16.10
C VAL A 130 -20.60 -11.70 15.12
N GLU A 131 -20.73 -12.29 13.93
CA GLU A 131 -21.71 -11.88 12.90
C GLU A 131 -23.15 -11.76 13.40
N ILE A 132 -23.54 -12.62 14.36
CA ILE A 132 -24.91 -12.68 14.87
C ILE A 132 -25.08 -11.98 16.23
N SER A 133 -23.99 -11.51 16.86
CA SER A 133 -24.03 -11.02 18.25
C SER A 133 -23.41 -9.65 18.48
N SER A 134 -22.68 -9.08 17.52
CA SER A 134 -21.98 -7.81 17.66
C SER A 134 -22.20 -6.89 16.47
N THR A 135 -22.11 -5.59 16.72
CA THR A 135 -22.09 -4.52 15.72
C THR A 135 -20.70 -4.27 15.13
N ILE A 136 -19.64 -4.69 15.84
CA ILE A 136 -18.28 -4.64 15.33
C ILE A 136 -18.15 -5.64 14.18
N ARG A 137 -17.55 -5.19 13.08
CA ARG A 137 -17.14 -6.05 11.97
C ARG A 137 -15.62 -6.22 12.04
N PRO A 138 -15.09 -7.35 12.54
CA PRO A 138 -13.66 -7.50 12.66
C PRO A 138 -12.95 -7.55 11.31
N LEU A 139 -11.69 -7.12 11.32
CA LEU A 139 -10.72 -7.38 10.28
C LEU A 139 -10.10 -8.78 10.51
N TYR A 140 -9.97 -9.54 9.43
CA TYR A 140 -9.26 -10.82 9.39
C TYR A 140 -8.17 -10.76 8.33
N GLY A 141 -6.92 -10.99 8.72
CA GLY A 141 -5.76 -10.93 7.84
C GLY A 141 -5.25 -12.31 7.49
N PHE A 142 -5.55 -12.80 6.29
CA PHE A 142 -4.98 -14.06 5.80
C PHE A 142 -3.58 -13.84 5.26
N THR A 143 -2.63 -14.55 5.87
CA THR A 143 -1.19 -14.35 5.64
C THR A 143 -0.44 -15.62 5.25
N GLY A 144 -1.14 -16.77 5.22
CA GLY A 144 -0.49 -18.06 5.05
C GLY A 144 0.35 -18.45 6.28
N GLY A 145 1.47 -19.13 6.05
CA GLY A 145 2.39 -19.55 7.10
C GLY A 145 3.33 -18.44 7.55
N ILE A 146 3.52 -18.27 8.86
CA ILE A 146 4.54 -17.36 9.41
C ILE A 146 5.89 -18.08 9.33
N ILE A 147 6.83 -17.56 8.54
CA ILE A 147 8.10 -18.26 8.25
C ILE A 147 8.99 -18.44 9.49
N GLU A 148 8.84 -17.59 10.50
CA GLU A 148 9.55 -17.69 11.78
C GLU A 148 9.00 -18.78 12.69
N TYR A 149 7.75 -19.23 12.46
CA TYR A 149 7.06 -20.16 13.36
C TYR A 149 7.75 -21.54 13.47
N PRO A 150 8.19 -22.18 12.37
CA PRO A 150 8.99 -23.41 12.45
C PRO A 150 10.20 -23.27 13.39
N TRP A 151 10.85 -22.09 13.43
CA TRP A 151 12.09 -21.91 14.18
C TRP A 151 11.90 -21.57 15.66
N TYR A 152 10.66 -21.34 16.11
CA TYR A 152 10.37 -20.71 17.41
C TYR A 152 10.30 -21.66 18.62
N ARG A 153 9.79 -22.90 18.48
CA ARG A 153 9.50 -23.75 19.66
C ARG A 153 10.01 -25.18 19.62
N ASP A 154 9.82 -25.90 18.51
CA ASP A 154 10.19 -27.31 18.42
C ASP A 154 10.80 -27.60 17.05
N ARG A 155 12.13 -27.75 17.02
CA ARG A 155 12.88 -27.98 15.78
C ARG A 155 12.72 -29.41 15.24
N THR A 156 12.21 -30.34 16.05
CA THR A 156 12.15 -31.78 15.74
C THR A 156 10.85 -32.20 15.08
N ARG A 157 9.81 -31.36 15.14
CA ARG A 157 8.48 -31.62 14.56
C ARG A 157 8.17 -30.82 13.30
N ASN A 158 9.17 -30.12 12.76
CA ASN A 158 9.01 -29.34 11.55
C ASN A 158 9.26 -30.20 10.31
N ALA A 159 8.71 -29.77 9.18
CA ALA A 159 9.03 -30.34 7.88
C ALA A 159 10.55 -30.32 7.61
N ILE A 160 11.26 -29.27 8.04
CA ILE A 160 12.73 -29.22 8.01
C ILE A 160 13.24 -29.74 9.35
N ASN A 161 13.79 -30.96 9.34
CA ASN A 161 14.47 -31.56 10.47
C ASN A 161 15.99 -31.29 10.34
N VAL A 162 16.47 -30.38 11.17
CA VAL A 162 17.88 -29.95 11.17
C VAL A 162 18.82 -31.06 11.68
N GLU A 163 18.36 -31.91 12.59
CA GLU A 163 19.19 -32.96 13.20
C GLU A 163 19.42 -34.12 12.22
N GLU A 164 18.39 -34.48 11.47
CA GLU A 164 18.46 -35.54 10.45
C GLU A 164 18.98 -35.04 9.10
N GLY A 165 19.04 -33.71 8.92
CA GLY A 165 19.38 -33.08 7.65
C GLY A 165 18.36 -33.40 6.58
N THR A 166 17.07 -33.31 6.90
CA THR A 166 15.97 -33.70 6.00
C THR A 166 14.91 -32.62 5.88
N VAL A 167 14.25 -32.58 4.73
CA VAL A 167 13.02 -31.82 4.52
C VAL A 167 11.93 -32.73 3.98
N SER A 168 10.87 -32.90 4.76
CA SER A 168 9.76 -33.79 4.43
C SER A 168 8.59 -33.04 3.81
N TYR A 169 7.98 -33.59 2.77
CA TYR A 169 6.77 -33.05 2.14
C TYR A 169 5.81 -34.17 1.69
N PHE A 170 4.57 -33.80 1.40
CA PHE A 170 3.58 -34.67 0.75
C PHE A 170 3.14 -34.04 -0.58
N GLY A 171 2.89 -34.86 -1.59
CA GLY A 171 2.55 -34.40 -2.93
C GLY A 171 3.74 -34.49 -3.89
N THR A 172 3.80 -33.59 -4.86
CA THR A 172 4.86 -33.56 -5.88
C THR A 172 6.11 -32.84 -5.40
N GLY A 173 6.01 -32.01 -4.36
CA GLY A 173 7.10 -31.15 -3.88
C GLY A 173 7.19 -29.84 -4.65
N THR A 174 6.28 -29.60 -5.57
CA THR A 174 6.19 -28.37 -6.37
C THR A 174 5.04 -27.47 -5.92
N GLU A 175 4.28 -27.87 -4.91
CA GLU A 175 3.19 -27.10 -4.34
C GLU A 175 3.74 -25.91 -3.55
N GLU A 176 3.54 -24.71 -4.09
CA GLU A 176 4.02 -23.47 -3.48
C GLU A 176 3.17 -23.06 -2.28
N HIS A 177 3.77 -23.00 -1.10
CA HIS A 177 3.12 -22.47 0.10
C HIS A 177 3.26 -20.95 0.17
N ILE A 178 2.21 -20.31 0.70
CA ILE A 178 2.19 -18.87 0.98
C ILE A 178 2.86 -18.62 2.34
N TRP A 179 3.83 -17.70 2.36
CA TRP A 179 4.59 -17.32 3.54
C TRP A 179 4.55 -15.81 3.81
N ILE A 180 4.56 -15.47 5.09
CA ILE A 180 4.73 -14.10 5.56
C ILE A 180 5.88 -14.01 6.56
N THR A 181 6.62 -12.90 6.51
CA THR A 181 7.57 -12.50 7.56
C THR A 181 6.85 -11.75 8.68
N LEU A 182 7.40 -11.76 9.89
CA LEU A 182 6.82 -11.01 11.01
C LEU A 182 6.80 -9.49 10.77
N ASN A 183 7.77 -8.97 10.01
CA ASN A 183 7.82 -7.55 9.67
C ASN A 183 6.66 -7.17 8.74
N ASP A 184 6.45 -7.93 7.67
CA ASP A 184 5.35 -7.68 6.73
C ASP A 184 3.99 -7.92 7.40
N LEU A 185 3.85 -8.98 8.19
CA LEU A 185 2.64 -9.25 8.98
C LEU A 185 2.27 -8.04 9.84
N ALA A 186 3.25 -7.48 10.55
CA ALA A 186 3.05 -6.29 11.38
C ALA A 186 2.68 -5.06 10.54
N ALA A 187 3.45 -4.76 9.49
CA ALA A 187 3.20 -3.64 8.58
C ALA A 187 1.78 -3.67 8.00
N TYR A 188 1.37 -4.80 7.42
CA TYR A 188 0.04 -4.95 6.85
C TYR A 188 -1.07 -4.89 7.90
N THR A 189 -0.84 -5.43 9.10
CA THR A 189 -1.81 -5.33 10.19
C THR A 189 -2.02 -3.88 10.63
N ILE A 190 -0.93 -3.11 10.77
CA ILE A 190 -1.03 -1.70 11.15
C ILE A 190 -1.67 -0.87 10.04
N CYS A 191 -1.35 -1.12 8.76
CA CYS A 191 -2.07 -0.52 7.64
C CYS A 191 -3.58 -0.80 7.71
N ALA A 192 -3.97 -2.07 7.91
CA ALA A 192 -5.37 -2.48 7.91
C ALA A 192 -6.18 -1.82 9.04
N VAL A 193 -5.62 -1.66 10.24
CA VAL A 193 -6.33 -0.99 11.36
C VAL A 193 -6.34 0.53 11.23
N SER A 194 -5.37 1.10 10.51
CA SER A 194 -5.25 2.55 10.29
C SER A 194 -5.97 3.04 9.03
N ASP A 195 -6.53 2.13 8.23
CA ASP A 195 -7.26 2.46 7.01
C ASP A 195 -8.55 3.24 7.30
N GLN A 196 -8.92 4.17 6.41
CA GLN A 196 -10.14 4.97 6.57
C GLN A 196 -11.42 4.11 6.58
N GLN A 197 -11.38 2.96 5.91
CA GLN A 197 -12.47 1.98 5.85
C GLN A 197 -12.32 0.85 6.87
N ALA A 198 -11.37 0.91 7.82
CA ALA A 198 -11.14 -0.15 8.81
C ALA A 198 -12.41 -0.55 9.59
N THR A 199 -13.32 0.39 9.82
CA THR A 199 -14.63 0.16 10.49
C THR A 199 -15.61 -0.69 9.67
N ALA A 200 -15.42 -0.81 8.35
CA ALA A 200 -16.21 -1.71 7.52
C ALA A 200 -15.91 -3.19 7.81
N GLY A 201 -14.73 -3.46 8.40
CA GLY A 201 -14.23 -4.80 8.66
C GLY A 201 -13.95 -5.57 7.37
N GLY A 202 -13.85 -6.89 7.50
CA GLY A 202 -13.74 -7.79 6.34
C GLY A 202 -12.46 -8.61 6.33
N LEU A 203 -12.17 -9.16 5.16
CA LEU A 203 -11.05 -10.07 4.94
C LEU A 203 -10.02 -9.35 4.06
N TYR A 204 -8.76 -9.43 4.42
CA TYR A 204 -7.66 -9.00 3.56
C TYR A 204 -6.63 -10.11 3.43
N TYR A 205 -5.93 -10.11 2.31
CA TYR A 205 -5.00 -11.15 1.91
C TYR A 205 -3.65 -10.50 1.62
N VAL A 206 -2.59 -11.00 2.26
CA VAL A 206 -1.23 -10.47 2.09
C VAL A 206 -0.22 -11.60 2.15
N GLU A 207 0.87 -11.47 1.42
CA GLU A 207 1.98 -12.44 1.45
C GLU A 207 3.32 -11.75 1.26
N SER A 208 4.38 -12.32 1.86
CA SER A 208 5.75 -11.88 1.61
C SER A 208 6.33 -12.58 0.39
N PHE A 209 6.10 -13.89 0.27
CA PHE A 209 6.63 -14.71 -0.82
C PHE A 209 5.93 -16.07 -0.84
N ARG A 210 6.14 -16.80 -1.94
CA ARG A 210 5.77 -18.20 -2.08
C ARG A 210 7.00 -19.07 -2.18
N ALA A 211 6.98 -20.24 -1.54
CA ALA A 211 8.06 -21.20 -1.59
C ALA A 211 7.55 -22.60 -1.26
N THR A 212 8.16 -23.61 -1.86
CA THR A 212 7.93 -25.02 -1.51
C THR A 212 8.71 -25.39 -0.24
N PHE A 213 8.32 -26.47 0.45
CA PHE A 213 9.15 -26.99 1.55
C PHE A 213 10.56 -27.40 1.08
N PRO A 214 10.74 -28.11 -0.05
CA PRO A 214 12.05 -28.33 -0.65
C PRO A 214 12.89 -27.07 -0.83
N ASP A 215 12.32 -25.99 -1.38
CA ASP A 215 13.02 -24.71 -1.55
C ASP A 215 13.52 -24.14 -0.22
N LEU A 216 12.66 -24.16 0.81
CA LEU A 216 13.04 -23.71 2.14
C LEU A 216 14.17 -24.57 2.74
N GLY A 217 14.11 -25.89 2.55
CA GLY A 217 15.16 -26.81 2.97
C GLY A 217 16.50 -26.53 2.28
N ARG A 218 16.48 -26.32 0.97
CA ARG A 218 17.67 -25.96 0.17
C ARG A 218 18.28 -24.63 0.62
N VAL A 219 17.47 -23.57 0.72
CA VAL A 219 17.93 -22.24 1.15
C VAL A 219 18.51 -22.29 2.57
N TYR A 220 17.88 -23.05 3.47
CA TYR A 220 18.41 -23.28 4.81
C TYR A 220 19.77 -23.98 4.78
N GLY A 221 19.92 -25.03 3.97
CA GLY A 221 21.16 -25.76 3.78
C GLY A 221 22.29 -24.88 3.27
N GLU A 222 22.03 -24.09 2.22
CA GLU A 222 22.96 -23.10 1.66
C GLU A 222 23.41 -22.07 2.71
N ALA A 223 22.47 -21.50 3.47
CA ALA A 223 22.77 -20.47 4.46
C ALA A 223 23.58 -20.99 5.66
N ARG A 224 23.51 -22.30 5.95
CA ARG A 224 24.17 -22.93 7.11
C ARG A 224 25.35 -23.82 6.74
N GLY A 225 25.61 -24.03 5.45
CA GLY A 225 26.63 -24.95 4.96
C GLY A 225 26.36 -26.41 5.33
N VAL A 226 25.09 -26.82 5.35
CA VAL A 226 24.67 -28.21 5.67
C VAL A 226 23.87 -28.80 4.51
N GLU A 227 24.00 -30.09 4.27
CA GLU A 227 23.20 -30.79 3.28
C GLU A 227 21.82 -31.13 3.86
N ILE A 228 20.75 -30.74 3.15
CA ILE A 228 19.37 -31.07 3.50
C ILE A 228 18.79 -31.96 2.40
N ARG A 229 18.43 -33.20 2.75
CA ARG A 229 17.88 -34.19 1.83
C ARG A 229 16.36 -34.15 1.81
N GLU A 230 15.78 -34.16 0.62
CA GLU A 230 14.34 -34.19 0.41
C GLU A 230 13.75 -35.59 0.70
N ILE A 231 12.63 -35.63 1.42
CA ILE A 231 11.88 -36.85 1.70
C ILE A 231 10.42 -36.65 1.29
N CYS A 232 10.02 -37.28 0.20
CA CYS A 232 8.61 -37.43 -0.14
C CYS A 232 7.99 -38.50 0.78
N VAL A 233 7.12 -38.08 1.69
CA VAL A 233 6.44 -38.97 2.65
C VAL A 233 5.30 -39.74 1.97
N GLY A 234 4.70 -39.16 0.94
CA GLY A 234 3.63 -39.77 0.15
C GLY A 234 2.86 -38.74 -0.66
N ASP A 235 1.85 -39.19 -1.41
CA ASP A 235 0.95 -38.33 -2.14
C ASP A 235 -0.17 -37.74 -1.24
N THR A 236 -1.02 -36.88 -1.81
CA THR A 236 -2.17 -36.30 -1.10
C THR A 236 -3.14 -37.35 -0.58
N GLN A 237 -3.27 -38.49 -1.27
CA GLN A 237 -4.13 -39.58 -0.82
C GLN A 237 -3.57 -40.26 0.44
N THR A 238 -2.25 -40.43 0.50
CA THR A 238 -1.53 -40.93 1.67
C THR A 238 -1.72 -39.99 2.86
N ALA A 239 -1.56 -38.67 2.65
CA ALA A 239 -1.80 -37.67 3.70
C ALA A 239 -3.23 -37.77 4.27
N ARG A 240 -4.23 -37.92 3.39
CA ARG A 240 -5.64 -38.08 3.76
C ARG A 240 -5.88 -39.36 4.59
N GLN A 241 -5.29 -40.48 4.19
CA GLN A 241 -5.42 -41.74 4.91
C GLN A 241 -4.77 -41.67 6.30
N LEU A 242 -3.57 -41.09 6.39
CA LEU A 242 -2.90 -40.89 7.67
C LEU A 242 -3.69 -39.96 8.59
N LEU A 243 -4.28 -38.89 8.04
CA LEU A 243 -5.15 -38.00 8.80
C LEU A 243 -6.38 -38.74 9.35
N GLN A 244 -7.03 -39.57 8.52
CA GLN A 244 -8.17 -40.36 8.95
C GLN A 244 -7.79 -41.35 10.06
N GLN A 245 -6.69 -42.10 9.90
CA GLN A 245 -6.19 -43.01 10.92
C GLN A 245 -5.84 -42.29 12.22
N ALA A 246 -5.24 -41.10 12.14
CA ALA A 246 -4.94 -40.28 13.30
C ALA A 246 -6.21 -39.83 14.04
N ARG A 247 -7.26 -39.42 13.30
CA ARG A 247 -8.58 -39.06 13.87
C ARG A 247 -9.29 -40.24 14.53
N GLU A 248 -9.11 -41.46 14.03
CA GLU A 248 -9.69 -42.68 14.61
C GLU A 248 -8.94 -43.16 15.86
N SER A 249 -7.62 -42.97 15.90
CA SER A 249 -6.74 -43.50 16.97
C SER A 249 -6.43 -42.49 18.08
N THR A 250 -6.61 -41.19 17.83
CA THR A 250 -6.30 -40.12 18.78
C THR A 250 -7.58 -39.39 19.15
N ALA A 251 -7.79 -39.16 20.46
CA ALA A 251 -8.94 -38.38 20.91
C ALA A 251 -8.91 -36.97 20.31
N THR A 252 -10.06 -36.44 19.89
CA THR A 252 -10.17 -35.12 19.25
C THR A 252 -9.58 -33.98 20.10
N TYR A 253 -9.60 -34.11 21.44
CA TYR A 253 -8.94 -33.15 22.33
C TYR A 253 -7.44 -32.98 22.06
N ASP A 254 -6.78 -34.05 21.62
CA ASP A 254 -5.34 -34.10 21.28
C ASP A 254 -5.08 -33.80 19.79
N TRP A 255 -5.98 -33.06 19.11
CA TRP A 255 -5.89 -32.73 17.69
C TRP A 255 -4.53 -32.15 17.27
N ASN A 256 -3.86 -31.44 18.17
CA ASN A 256 -2.56 -30.83 17.94
C ASN A 256 -1.46 -31.85 17.61
N LYS A 257 -1.64 -33.14 17.96
CA LYS A 257 -0.70 -34.22 17.63
C LYS A 257 -0.70 -34.57 16.15
N TYR A 258 -1.82 -34.36 15.44
CA TYR A 258 -1.96 -34.73 14.03
C TYR A 258 -2.29 -33.54 13.11
N ILE A 259 -2.42 -32.33 13.65
CA ILE A 259 -2.87 -31.14 12.90
C ILE A 259 -2.02 -30.85 11.64
N GLY A 260 -0.73 -31.19 11.64
CA GLY A 260 0.12 -31.05 10.46
C GLY A 260 -0.44 -31.79 9.24
N LEU A 261 -1.02 -32.98 9.43
CA LEU A 261 -1.66 -33.75 8.35
C LEU A 261 -2.94 -33.07 7.83
N ALA A 262 -3.71 -32.43 8.71
CA ALA A 262 -4.89 -31.66 8.33
C ALA A 262 -4.52 -30.42 7.50
N TYR A 263 -3.47 -29.70 7.90
CA TYR A 263 -2.91 -28.59 7.11
C TYR A 263 -2.49 -29.05 5.73
N ILE A 264 -1.66 -30.09 5.65
CA ILE A 264 -1.12 -30.61 4.39
C ILE A 264 -2.23 -31.09 3.47
N THR A 265 -3.21 -31.84 4.00
CA THR A 265 -4.31 -32.37 3.20
C THR A 265 -5.19 -31.25 2.66
N ALA A 266 -5.60 -30.30 3.51
CA ALA A 266 -6.45 -29.19 3.08
C ALA A 266 -5.72 -28.22 2.14
N PHE A 267 -4.39 -28.06 2.31
CA PHE A 267 -3.56 -27.28 1.40
C PHE A 267 -3.45 -27.94 0.02
N ASN A 268 -3.09 -29.22 -0.04
CA ASN A 268 -2.95 -29.97 -1.29
C ASN A 268 -4.29 -30.13 -2.03
N GLU A 269 -5.42 -30.10 -1.32
CA GLU A 269 -6.76 -30.06 -1.90
C GLU A 269 -7.18 -28.65 -2.39
N GLY A 270 -6.32 -27.64 -2.23
CA GLY A 270 -6.57 -26.27 -2.65
C GLY A 270 -7.65 -25.55 -1.82
N LYS A 271 -7.87 -25.99 -0.57
CA LYS A 271 -8.85 -25.39 0.36
C LYS A 271 -8.28 -24.24 1.19
N LEU A 272 -6.96 -24.25 1.43
CA LEU A 272 -6.27 -23.32 2.35
C LEU A 272 -5.40 -22.26 1.65
N GLY A 273 -5.82 -21.73 0.51
CA GLY A 273 -5.02 -20.70 -0.18
C GLY A 273 -5.85 -19.86 -1.14
N TRP A 274 -5.24 -18.78 -1.62
CA TRP A 274 -5.77 -17.93 -2.68
C TRP A 274 -4.91 -18.10 -3.93
N LYS A 275 -5.57 -18.22 -5.08
CA LYS A 275 -4.93 -18.69 -6.32
C LYS A 275 -3.99 -17.64 -6.91
N GLU A 276 -4.40 -16.38 -6.88
CA GLU A 276 -3.64 -15.27 -7.45
C GLU A 276 -2.54 -14.84 -6.48
N SER A 277 -1.31 -14.70 -6.97
CA SER A 277 -0.22 -14.12 -6.18
C SER A 277 -0.52 -12.64 -5.94
N ILE A 278 -0.42 -12.22 -4.69
CA ILE A 278 -0.60 -10.82 -4.30
C ILE A 278 0.78 -10.20 -4.26
N ASP A 279 1.08 -9.44 -5.32
CA ASP A 279 2.32 -8.68 -5.37
C ASP A 279 2.28 -7.53 -4.38
N SER A 280 2.78 -7.81 -3.19
CA SER A 280 2.80 -6.91 -2.05
C SER A 280 4.18 -6.25 -1.88
N LYS A 281 5.09 -6.48 -2.83
CA LYS A 281 6.48 -6.00 -2.77
C LYS A 281 6.77 -4.99 -3.86
N ARG A 282 6.41 -5.31 -5.11
CA ARG A 282 6.56 -4.38 -6.21
C ARG A 282 5.36 -3.46 -6.17
N TRP A 283 5.63 -2.17 -6.14
CA TRP A 283 4.59 -1.19 -6.36
C TRP A 283 4.77 -0.68 -7.78
N VAL A 284 3.64 -0.62 -8.47
CA VAL A 284 3.58 -0.24 -9.87
C VAL A 284 3.00 1.12 -9.95
N ILE A 285 3.74 1.98 -10.66
CA ILE A 285 3.22 3.10 -11.42
C ILE A 285 2.39 4.03 -10.56
N SER A 286 3.12 4.98 -9.97
CA SER A 286 2.53 6.27 -9.67
C SER A 286 1.91 6.82 -10.96
N ILE A 287 0.59 6.90 -10.98
CA ILE A 287 -0.17 7.59 -12.02
C ILE A 287 -0.51 8.98 -11.51
N GLY A 288 -0.29 9.96 -12.38
CA GLY A 288 -0.52 11.36 -12.06
C GLY A 288 -1.08 12.07 -13.27
N HIS A 289 -2.04 12.96 -13.02
CA HIS A 289 -2.60 13.87 -14.01
C HIS A 289 -2.24 15.31 -13.63
N SER A 290 -2.02 16.19 -14.62
CA SER A 290 -1.76 17.62 -14.38
C SER A 290 -0.53 17.83 -13.49
N GLN A 291 -0.66 18.56 -12.38
CA GLN A 291 0.41 18.71 -11.37
C GLN A 291 0.86 17.36 -10.79
N GLY A 292 -0.07 16.43 -10.58
CA GLY A 292 0.26 15.07 -10.17
C GLY A 292 1.10 14.35 -11.23
N GLY A 293 0.87 14.63 -12.51
CA GLY A 293 1.66 14.08 -13.62
C GLY A 293 3.14 14.44 -13.54
N GLY A 294 3.46 15.69 -13.19
CA GLY A 294 4.85 16.11 -12.93
C GLY A 294 5.44 15.39 -11.72
N ALA A 295 4.68 15.28 -10.63
CA ALA A 295 5.13 14.62 -9.40
C ALA A 295 5.44 13.12 -9.58
N VAL A 296 4.73 12.42 -10.46
CA VAL A 296 4.96 10.99 -10.73
C VAL A 296 5.99 10.72 -11.81
N TRP A 297 6.39 11.75 -12.56
CA TRP A 297 7.48 11.65 -13.53
C TRP A 297 8.81 11.50 -12.79
N GLU A 298 9.07 12.34 -11.79
CA GLU A 298 10.34 12.43 -11.08
C GLU A 298 10.85 11.08 -10.50
N PRO A 299 10.02 10.21 -9.87
CA PRO A 299 10.49 8.89 -9.45
C PRO A 299 11.05 8.02 -10.59
N SER A 300 10.59 8.23 -11.82
CA SER A 300 11.16 7.54 -12.99
C SER A 300 12.56 8.04 -13.36
N GLU A 301 12.91 9.27 -12.95
CA GLU A 301 14.19 9.94 -13.21
C GLU A 301 15.10 10.04 -11.97
N HIS A 302 14.61 9.72 -10.78
CA HIS A 302 15.38 9.88 -9.56
C HIS A 302 16.11 8.59 -9.16
N SER A 303 17.39 8.73 -8.77
CA SER A 303 18.30 7.62 -8.43
C SER A 303 17.79 6.68 -7.33
N LEU A 304 17.09 7.20 -6.32
CA LEU A 304 16.52 6.41 -5.21
C LEU A 304 15.56 5.30 -5.67
N PHE A 305 14.92 5.44 -6.82
CA PHE A 305 13.93 4.49 -7.34
C PHE A 305 14.51 3.53 -8.39
N GLN A 306 15.80 3.65 -8.66
CA GLN A 306 16.50 2.79 -9.62
C GLN A 306 17.00 1.50 -8.96
N ASP A 307 17.23 1.55 -7.64
CA ASP A 307 17.59 0.38 -6.85
C ASP A 307 16.46 -0.66 -6.94
N PRO A 308 16.75 -1.94 -7.28
CA PRO A 308 15.77 -3.03 -7.21
C PRO A 308 15.03 -3.13 -5.86
N ALA A 309 15.66 -2.71 -4.76
CA ALA A 309 15.06 -2.66 -3.43
C ALA A 309 13.93 -1.63 -3.30
N SER A 310 13.90 -0.59 -4.14
CA SER A 310 12.77 0.35 -4.20
C SER A 310 11.48 -0.32 -4.70
N ALA A 311 11.63 -1.46 -5.40
CA ALA A 311 10.56 -2.24 -6.00
C ALA A 311 9.65 -1.45 -6.97
N TYR A 312 10.11 -0.26 -7.40
CA TYR A 312 9.44 0.61 -8.36
C TYR A 312 9.58 0.07 -9.79
N LEU A 313 8.46 0.01 -10.52
CA LEU A 313 8.41 -0.57 -11.87
C LEU A 313 8.24 0.45 -13.02
N GLY A 314 8.13 1.75 -12.72
CA GLY A 314 7.90 2.79 -13.72
C GLY A 314 6.72 3.70 -13.35
N GLY A 315 6.37 4.68 -14.19
CA GLY A 315 5.32 5.68 -13.92
C GLY A 315 4.42 6.00 -15.13
N VAL A 316 3.28 6.65 -14.88
CA VAL A 316 2.35 7.14 -15.91
C VAL A 316 2.06 8.60 -15.63
N ALA A 317 2.59 9.48 -16.48
CA ALA A 317 2.37 10.92 -16.41
C ALA A 317 1.37 11.31 -17.51
N VAL A 318 0.19 11.80 -17.12
CA VAL A 318 -0.84 12.27 -18.04
C VAL A 318 -0.95 13.79 -17.97
N ALA A 319 -0.83 14.47 -19.10
CA ALA A 319 -0.86 15.93 -19.21
C ALA A 319 -0.02 16.64 -18.10
N PRO A 320 1.25 16.24 -17.89
CA PRO A 320 2.00 16.65 -16.71
C PRO A 320 2.43 18.12 -16.75
N VAL A 321 2.28 18.82 -15.64
CA VAL A 321 2.97 20.10 -15.41
C VAL A 321 4.42 19.80 -15.02
N SER A 322 5.30 19.63 -16.01
CA SER A 322 6.69 19.23 -15.77
C SER A 322 7.57 20.36 -15.24
N LYS A 323 7.44 21.58 -15.76
CA LYS A 323 8.33 22.71 -15.46
C LYS A 323 7.51 23.96 -15.06
N ILE A 324 7.27 24.13 -13.76
CA ILE A 324 6.38 25.18 -13.20
C ILE A 324 6.91 26.60 -13.50
N TYR A 325 8.22 26.83 -13.40
CA TYR A 325 8.81 28.12 -13.73
C TYR A 325 8.64 28.43 -15.22
N ASP A 326 8.89 27.47 -16.10
CA ASP A 326 8.75 27.66 -17.57
C ASP A 326 7.29 27.93 -17.97
N ALA A 327 6.34 27.24 -17.32
CA ALA A 327 4.91 27.47 -17.50
C ALA A 327 4.50 28.89 -17.06
N LEU A 328 5.06 29.39 -15.96
CA LEU A 328 4.79 30.74 -15.44
C LEU A 328 5.41 31.84 -16.30
N VAL A 329 6.59 31.61 -16.87
CA VAL A 329 7.20 32.52 -17.85
C VAL A 329 6.31 32.63 -19.09
N SER A 330 5.88 31.48 -19.64
CA SER A 330 4.96 31.42 -20.79
C SER A 330 3.62 32.13 -20.52
N LEU A 331 3.09 31.99 -19.31
CA LEU A 331 1.86 32.69 -18.89
C LEU A 331 2.03 34.23 -18.91
N GLY A 332 3.21 34.73 -18.52
CA GLY A 332 3.54 36.15 -18.58
C GLY A 332 3.57 36.69 -20.01
N GLU A 333 4.03 35.89 -20.97
CA GLU A 333 3.99 36.23 -22.41
C GLU A 333 2.55 36.19 -22.95
N LEU A 334 1.79 35.17 -22.56
CA LEU A 334 0.38 35.02 -22.93
C LEU A 334 -0.46 36.20 -22.42
N ARG A 335 -0.22 36.66 -21.19
CA ARG A 335 -0.86 37.87 -20.64
C ARG A 335 -0.66 39.09 -21.55
N LYS A 336 0.58 39.34 -22.01
CA LYS A 336 0.89 40.48 -22.90
C LYS A 336 0.10 40.40 -24.20
N LEU A 337 -0.12 39.19 -24.72
CA LEU A 337 -0.91 38.94 -25.93
C LEU A 337 -2.42 39.12 -25.67
N LEU A 338 -2.96 38.56 -24.59
CA LEU A 338 -4.39 38.58 -24.31
C LEU A 338 -4.91 39.95 -23.82
N GLU A 339 -4.08 40.71 -23.10
CA GLU A 339 -4.37 42.12 -22.77
C GLU A 339 -4.54 42.97 -24.04
N SER A 340 -3.90 42.60 -25.15
CA SER A 340 -4.03 43.28 -26.44
C SER A 340 -5.27 42.84 -27.24
N SER A 341 -5.85 41.67 -26.96
CA SER A 341 -7.01 41.11 -27.66
C SER A 341 -8.34 41.20 -26.90
N GLY A 342 -8.34 41.64 -25.63
CA GLY A 342 -9.55 41.86 -24.83
C GLY A 342 -10.28 40.58 -24.38
N SER A 343 -9.60 39.44 -24.36
CA SER A 343 -10.11 38.14 -23.94
C SER A 343 -9.97 37.93 -22.42
N GLY A 344 -10.95 37.24 -21.82
CA GLY A 344 -11.05 37.01 -20.37
C GLY A 344 -9.94 36.13 -19.76
N SER A 345 -10.03 35.97 -18.44
CA SER A 345 -9.05 35.30 -17.57
C SER A 345 -8.86 33.81 -17.89
N PRO A 346 -7.63 33.31 -18.02
CA PRO A 346 -7.39 31.91 -18.35
C PRO A 346 -7.55 30.99 -17.13
N LEU A 347 -8.09 29.79 -17.38
CA LEU A 347 -8.20 28.68 -16.41
C LEU A 347 -6.89 28.38 -15.66
N THR A 348 -5.74 28.70 -16.26
CA THR A 348 -4.40 28.55 -15.69
C THR A 348 -4.15 29.36 -14.41
N LEU A 349 -4.92 30.42 -14.12
CA LEU A 349 -4.80 31.16 -12.85
C LEU A 349 -5.24 30.34 -11.62
N GLY A 350 -6.11 29.34 -11.80
CA GLY A 350 -6.61 28.48 -10.71
C GLY A 350 -5.54 27.56 -10.10
N VAL A 351 -4.42 27.36 -10.79
CA VAL A 351 -3.32 26.46 -10.38
C VAL A 351 -2.24 27.22 -9.58
N LEU A 352 -2.19 28.55 -9.71
CA LEU A 352 -1.18 29.41 -9.06
C LEU A 352 -1.15 29.32 -7.53
N PRO A 353 -2.30 29.28 -6.84
CA PRO A 353 -2.30 29.12 -5.38
C PRO A 353 -1.57 27.86 -4.92
N SER A 354 -1.84 26.71 -5.56
CA SER A 354 -1.21 25.43 -5.25
C SER A 354 0.30 25.47 -5.54
N ALA A 355 0.72 26.10 -6.64
CA ALA A 355 2.14 26.31 -6.95
C ALA A 355 2.85 27.16 -5.87
N VAL A 356 2.24 28.28 -5.43
CA VAL A 356 2.82 29.14 -4.39
C VAL A 356 2.94 28.43 -3.05
N LEU A 357 1.93 27.65 -2.66
CA LEU A 357 1.98 26.82 -1.45
C LEU A 357 3.09 25.77 -1.54
N GLY A 358 3.27 25.14 -2.71
CA GLY A 358 4.37 24.22 -2.98
C GLY A 358 5.75 24.86 -2.83
N VAL A 359 5.96 26.03 -3.43
CA VAL A 359 7.23 26.77 -3.28
C VAL A 359 7.46 27.17 -1.82
N LYS A 360 6.43 27.65 -1.11
CA LYS A 360 6.53 28.00 0.32
C LYS A 360 6.82 26.79 1.23
N ALA A 361 6.46 25.57 0.82
CA ALA A 361 6.80 24.37 1.57
C ALA A 361 8.31 24.08 1.55
N THR A 362 8.99 24.38 0.44
CA THR A 362 10.45 24.23 0.30
C THR A 362 11.21 25.48 0.73
N PHE A 363 10.64 26.66 0.49
CA PHE A 363 11.21 27.97 0.80
C PHE A 363 10.23 28.79 1.65
N PRO A 364 10.22 28.61 3.00
CA PRO A 364 9.23 29.22 3.88
C PRO A 364 9.13 30.75 3.80
N ASP A 365 10.23 31.42 3.47
CA ASP A 365 10.32 32.88 3.37
C ASP A 365 9.95 33.44 1.99
N TYR A 366 9.48 32.59 1.06
CA TYR A 366 9.10 33.01 -0.29
C TYR A 366 7.85 33.91 -0.30
N ASP A 367 7.99 35.15 -0.79
CA ASP A 367 6.91 36.14 -0.84
C ASP A 367 6.00 36.02 -2.08
N ALA A 368 6.32 35.15 -3.05
CA ALA A 368 5.56 35.01 -4.31
C ALA A 368 5.35 36.36 -5.03
N PRO A 369 6.43 37.00 -5.52
CA PRO A 369 6.35 38.33 -6.10
C PRO A 369 5.51 38.40 -7.37
N VAL A 370 5.31 37.27 -8.07
CA VAL A 370 4.54 37.16 -9.33
C VAL A 370 3.03 37.38 -9.13
N ILE A 371 2.51 37.25 -7.91
CA ILE A 371 1.07 37.36 -7.62
C ILE A 371 0.70 38.63 -6.86
N SER A 372 -0.52 39.11 -7.06
CA SER A 372 -1.09 40.28 -6.40
C SER A 372 -1.31 40.07 -4.89
N GLN A 373 -1.44 41.16 -4.14
CA GLN A 373 -1.79 41.11 -2.73
C GLN A 373 -3.16 40.46 -2.47
N THR A 374 -4.10 40.61 -3.40
CA THR A 374 -5.42 39.94 -3.34
C THR A 374 -5.25 38.43 -3.35
N MET A 375 -4.49 37.89 -4.30
CA MET A 375 -4.24 36.45 -4.40
C MET A 375 -3.46 35.92 -3.19
N LYS A 376 -2.44 36.65 -2.72
CA LYS A 376 -1.70 36.30 -1.48
C LYS A 376 -2.64 36.17 -0.28
N THR A 377 -3.56 37.11 -0.10
CA THR A 377 -4.51 37.11 1.01
C THR A 377 -5.46 35.91 0.95
N ARG A 378 -5.89 35.53 -0.27
CA ARG A 378 -6.77 34.36 -0.45
C ARG A 378 -6.01 33.04 -0.23
N ILE A 379 -4.74 32.94 -0.61
CA ILE A 379 -3.89 31.77 -0.30
C ILE A 379 -3.73 31.58 1.22
N GLU A 380 -3.61 32.66 2.00
CA GLU A 380 -3.54 32.54 3.47
C GLU A 380 -4.85 31.99 4.08
N LEU A 381 -6.02 32.26 3.47
CA LEU A 381 -7.28 31.64 3.89
C LEU A 381 -7.25 30.11 3.67
N ALA A 382 -6.69 29.65 2.55
CA ALA A 382 -6.51 28.21 2.31
C ALA A 382 -5.63 27.55 3.37
N LYS A 383 -4.58 28.23 3.83
CA LYS A 383 -3.68 27.73 4.88
C LYS A 383 -4.38 27.64 6.24
N ILE A 384 -5.14 28.67 6.63
CA ILE A 384 -5.89 28.70 7.90
C ILE A 384 -7.01 27.64 7.87
N GLY A 385 -7.72 27.54 6.76
CA GLY A 385 -8.84 26.61 6.58
C GLY A 385 -8.43 25.17 6.27
N GLN A 386 -7.13 24.90 6.07
CA GLN A 386 -6.60 23.62 5.60
C GLN A 386 -7.35 23.09 4.37
N PHE A 387 -7.58 23.97 3.40
CA PHE A 387 -8.35 23.64 2.21
C PHE A 387 -7.59 22.66 1.30
N CYS A 388 -8.33 21.78 0.64
CA CYS A 388 -7.82 20.91 -0.41
C CYS A 388 -7.99 21.58 -1.79
N ASP A 389 -7.39 20.98 -2.82
CA ASP A 389 -7.20 21.56 -4.17
C ASP A 389 -8.42 22.28 -4.76
N ALA A 390 -9.58 21.63 -4.86
CA ALA A 390 -10.78 22.26 -5.42
C ALA A 390 -11.22 23.53 -4.66
N ALA A 391 -11.07 23.54 -3.33
CA ALA A 391 -11.36 24.72 -2.51
C ALA A 391 -10.28 25.80 -2.66
N ILE A 392 -9.02 25.41 -2.87
CA ILE A 392 -7.91 26.33 -3.14
C ILE A 392 -8.13 27.03 -4.50
N SER A 393 -8.39 26.27 -5.57
CA SER A 393 -8.64 26.83 -6.91
C SER A 393 -9.91 27.68 -6.95
N GLY A 394 -10.95 27.26 -6.23
CA GLY A 394 -12.20 28.02 -6.09
C GLY A 394 -12.03 29.38 -5.42
N LEU A 395 -10.97 29.60 -4.63
CA LEU A 395 -10.67 30.91 -4.05
C LEU A 395 -10.19 31.92 -5.08
N THR A 396 -9.78 31.52 -6.27
CA THR A 396 -9.20 32.42 -7.27
C THR A 396 -9.92 32.36 -8.62
N SER A 397 -11.05 31.64 -8.71
CA SER A 397 -11.77 31.42 -9.97
C SER A 397 -12.43 32.68 -10.55
N ASP A 398 -12.76 33.67 -9.71
CA ASP A 398 -13.28 34.98 -10.10
C ASP A 398 -12.19 35.98 -10.49
N LEU A 399 -10.92 35.65 -10.28
CA LEU A 399 -9.81 36.57 -10.50
C LEU A 399 -9.41 36.64 -11.98
N GLY A 400 -9.13 37.87 -12.44
CA GLY A 400 -8.57 38.16 -13.76
C GLY A 400 -7.05 38.21 -13.76
N PHE A 401 -6.48 38.70 -14.86
CA PHE A 401 -5.05 39.03 -14.91
C PHE A 401 -4.60 40.10 -13.90
N ASP A 402 -5.55 40.82 -13.30
CA ASP A 402 -5.30 41.74 -12.17
C ASP A 402 -4.81 41.00 -10.91
N ALA A 403 -4.98 39.68 -10.85
CA ALA A 403 -4.39 38.85 -9.81
C ALA A 403 -2.89 38.58 -9.97
N LEU A 404 -2.32 38.87 -11.14
CA LEU A 404 -0.88 38.84 -11.37
C LEU A 404 -0.27 40.22 -11.08
N SER A 405 0.92 40.24 -10.48
CA SER A 405 1.64 41.49 -10.26
C SER A 405 2.33 41.97 -11.55
N ASN A 406 3.01 43.11 -11.51
CA ASN A 406 3.87 43.57 -12.61
C ASN A 406 5.26 42.89 -12.61
N PHE A 407 5.52 42.01 -11.65
CA PHE A 407 6.78 41.28 -11.54
C PHE A 407 6.79 40.12 -12.56
N THR A 408 7.86 40.03 -13.36
CA THR A 408 7.99 38.95 -14.35
C THR A 408 8.49 37.68 -13.68
N ALA A 409 7.88 36.53 -14.00
CA ALA A 409 8.33 35.24 -13.50
C ALA A 409 9.81 34.96 -13.82
N GLU A 410 10.30 35.47 -14.95
CA GLU A 410 11.73 35.41 -15.35
C GLU A 410 12.70 35.98 -14.31
N SER A 411 12.24 36.97 -13.53
CA SER A 411 13.06 37.63 -12.51
C SER A 411 13.03 36.89 -11.16
N ASP A 412 12.23 35.82 -11.04
CA ASP A 412 12.06 35.07 -9.81
C ASP A 412 13.11 33.96 -9.66
N THR A 413 14.21 34.29 -9.01
CA THR A 413 15.31 33.34 -8.79
C THR A 413 14.92 32.19 -7.86
N ILE A 414 14.01 32.41 -6.90
CA ILE A 414 13.59 31.38 -5.95
C ILE A 414 12.70 30.36 -6.67
N LEU A 415 11.76 30.84 -7.50
CA LEU A 415 10.91 29.98 -8.32
C LEU A 415 11.74 29.16 -9.31
N LYS A 416 12.77 29.76 -9.92
CA LYS A 416 13.70 29.04 -10.79
C LYS A 416 14.46 27.95 -10.03
N GLN A 417 15.02 28.30 -8.86
CA GLN A 417 15.71 27.33 -8.00
C GLN A 417 14.77 26.20 -7.54
N PHE A 418 13.50 26.50 -7.26
CA PHE A 418 12.51 25.49 -6.94
C PHE A 418 12.31 24.50 -8.09
N GLN A 419 12.22 24.98 -9.33
CA GLN A 419 12.15 24.11 -10.50
C GLN A 419 13.41 23.25 -10.64
N GLU A 420 14.60 23.85 -10.55
CA GLU A 420 15.89 23.14 -10.66
C GLU A 420 16.04 22.01 -9.62
N LEU A 421 15.37 22.11 -8.47
CA LEU A 421 15.39 21.11 -7.41
C LEU A 421 14.34 20.00 -7.54
N ASN A 422 13.20 20.27 -8.21
CA ASN A 422 12.02 19.40 -8.11
C ASN A 422 11.40 19.00 -9.45
N ALA A 423 11.76 19.64 -10.55
CA ALA A 423 11.15 19.34 -11.83
C ALA A 423 11.81 18.13 -12.51
N PRO A 424 11.02 17.25 -13.14
CA PRO A 424 11.54 16.23 -14.02
C PRO A 424 12.17 16.85 -15.28
N ALA A 425 12.86 16.00 -16.04
CA ALA A 425 13.53 16.33 -17.29
C ALA A 425 14.59 17.45 -17.13
N GLN A 426 15.36 17.40 -16.05
CA GLN A 426 16.46 18.34 -15.73
C GLN A 426 17.86 17.74 -15.89
N GLY A 427 17.97 16.50 -16.37
CA GLY A 427 19.25 15.90 -16.79
C GLY A 427 19.68 14.64 -16.06
N ASP A 428 18.84 14.11 -15.17
CA ASP A 428 19.09 12.81 -14.56
C ASP A 428 18.94 11.69 -15.60
N SER A 429 19.92 10.79 -15.61
CA SER A 429 20.01 9.67 -16.56
C SER A 429 19.69 8.36 -15.83
N VAL A 430 18.41 8.03 -15.73
CA VAL A 430 17.98 6.79 -15.11
C VAL A 430 16.77 6.17 -15.82
N SER A 431 16.65 4.84 -15.75
CA SER A 431 16.03 4.07 -16.83
C SER A 431 14.70 3.40 -16.46
N LYS A 432 14.02 3.84 -15.40
CA LYS A 432 12.69 3.27 -15.09
C LYS A 432 11.69 3.78 -16.14
N PRO A 433 10.88 2.88 -16.72
CA PRO A 433 10.04 3.24 -17.86
C PRO A 433 8.92 4.20 -17.45
N LEU A 434 8.73 5.26 -18.21
CA LEU A 434 7.62 6.20 -18.05
C LEU A 434 6.72 6.17 -19.28
N LEU A 435 5.40 6.09 -19.07
CA LEU A 435 4.41 6.41 -20.11
C LEU A 435 3.99 7.87 -19.93
N LEU A 436 4.29 8.69 -20.93
CA LEU A 436 3.89 10.09 -21.02
C LEU A 436 2.71 10.21 -21.98
N ILE A 437 1.60 10.76 -21.53
CA ILE A 437 0.40 10.94 -22.33
C ILE A 437 0.07 12.43 -22.43
N LEU A 438 -0.11 12.94 -23.64
CA LEU A 438 -0.44 14.35 -23.91
C LEU A 438 -1.72 14.46 -24.76
N GLY A 439 -2.57 15.45 -24.46
CA GLY A 439 -3.63 15.89 -25.37
C GLY A 439 -3.08 16.95 -26.32
N ALA A 440 -3.33 16.83 -27.63
CA ALA A 440 -2.75 17.76 -28.59
C ALA A 440 -3.38 19.17 -28.53
N GLU A 441 -4.60 19.27 -28.01
CA GLU A 441 -5.38 20.50 -27.86
C GLU A 441 -5.60 20.84 -26.37
N ASP A 442 -4.69 20.36 -25.51
CA ASP A 442 -4.66 20.69 -24.09
C ASP A 442 -4.54 22.21 -23.88
N THR A 443 -5.57 22.76 -23.23
CA THR A 443 -5.73 24.20 -23.00
C THR A 443 -5.03 24.69 -21.72
N ILE A 444 -4.51 23.79 -20.89
CA ILE A 444 -3.87 24.10 -19.60
C ILE A 444 -2.36 23.86 -19.67
N VAL A 445 -1.94 22.72 -20.22
CA VAL A 445 -0.54 22.32 -20.40
C VAL A 445 -0.30 22.02 -21.87
N SER A 446 0.44 22.89 -22.57
CA SER A 446 0.64 22.70 -24.00
C SER A 446 1.37 21.38 -24.31
N GLU A 447 0.90 20.70 -25.36
CA GLU A 447 1.58 19.52 -25.92
C GLU A 447 3.04 19.81 -26.25
N GLU A 448 3.33 21.01 -26.76
CA GLU A 448 4.69 21.46 -27.08
C GLU A 448 5.60 21.44 -25.84
N SER A 449 5.13 21.90 -24.69
CA SER A 449 5.89 21.90 -23.43
C SER A 449 6.17 20.47 -22.94
N GLY A 450 5.17 19.59 -23.02
CA GLY A 450 5.32 18.18 -22.69
C GLY A 450 6.32 17.47 -23.62
N THR A 451 6.23 17.72 -24.92
CA THR A 451 7.12 17.14 -25.93
C THR A 451 8.54 17.69 -25.83
N ALA A 452 8.73 18.95 -25.44
CA ALA A 452 10.04 19.50 -25.11
C ALA A 452 10.66 18.79 -23.90
N SER A 453 9.90 18.61 -22.82
CA SER A 453 10.36 17.88 -21.62
C SER A 453 10.69 16.42 -21.94
N TRP A 454 9.90 15.77 -22.80
CA TRP A 454 10.20 14.42 -23.31
C TRP A 454 11.54 14.39 -24.06
N LYS A 455 11.77 15.33 -24.98
CA LYS A 455 13.05 15.41 -25.72
C LYS A 455 14.24 15.61 -24.80
N ASP A 456 14.12 16.49 -23.81
CA ASP A 456 15.17 16.76 -22.81
C ASP A 456 15.52 15.47 -22.05
N SER A 457 14.51 14.78 -21.52
CA SER A 457 14.71 13.53 -20.79
C SER A 457 15.31 12.41 -21.67
N CYS A 458 14.82 12.26 -22.89
CA CYS A 458 15.35 11.29 -23.85
C CYS A 458 16.80 11.59 -24.24
N GLY A 459 17.19 12.87 -24.29
CA GLY A 459 18.57 13.30 -24.51
C GLY A 459 19.56 12.80 -23.46
N HIS A 460 19.06 12.48 -22.25
CA HIS A 460 19.84 11.95 -21.14
C HIS A 460 19.78 10.41 -21.03
N GLY A 461 19.14 9.73 -21.99
CA GLY A 461 19.11 8.27 -22.06
C GLY A 461 17.98 7.60 -21.26
N ASN A 462 16.98 8.38 -20.85
CA ASN A 462 15.81 7.86 -20.14
C ASN A 462 14.86 7.09 -21.09
N ILE A 463 14.01 6.25 -20.51
CA ILE A 463 13.07 5.41 -21.27
C ILE A 463 11.66 5.97 -21.11
N ILE A 464 11.24 6.83 -22.04
CA ILE A 464 9.92 7.44 -22.03
C ILE A 464 9.15 7.12 -23.32
N HIS A 465 8.00 6.47 -23.17
CA HIS A 465 7.03 6.28 -24.24
C HIS A 465 6.04 7.44 -24.21
N LEU A 466 6.12 8.32 -25.21
CA LEU A 466 5.18 9.41 -25.44
C LEU A 466 4.02 8.94 -26.32
N SER A 467 2.79 9.17 -25.86
CA SER A 467 1.54 9.00 -26.61
C SER A 467 0.79 10.33 -26.69
N VAL A 468 0.63 10.85 -27.90
CA VAL A 468 -0.12 12.10 -28.17
C VAL A 468 -1.51 11.75 -28.69
N TYR A 469 -2.55 12.34 -28.11
CA TYR A 469 -3.95 12.13 -28.47
C TYR A 469 -4.54 13.39 -29.14
N PRO A 470 -4.77 13.38 -30.46
CA PRO A 470 -5.41 14.48 -31.16
C PRO A 470 -6.90 14.64 -30.82
N GLY A 471 -7.37 15.88 -30.85
CA GLY A 471 -8.71 16.32 -30.49
C GLY A 471 -9.02 16.37 -28.99
N LEU A 472 -8.07 16.07 -28.11
CA LEU A 472 -8.32 15.94 -26.67
C LEU A 472 -7.68 17.07 -25.85
N ASP A 473 -8.49 17.62 -24.94
CA ASP A 473 -8.13 18.64 -23.95
C ASP A 473 -7.57 18.00 -22.65
N HIS A 474 -7.19 18.83 -21.68
CA HIS A 474 -6.45 18.50 -20.47
C HIS A 474 -7.06 17.36 -19.63
N SER A 475 -8.35 17.42 -19.29
CA SER A 475 -8.99 16.36 -18.49
C SER A 475 -9.54 15.22 -19.37
N ALA A 476 -9.86 15.52 -20.63
CA ALA A 476 -10.40 14.54 -21.57
C ALA A 476 -9.38 13.41 -21.88
N VAL A 477 -8.10 13.77 -22.02
CA VAL A 477 -7.03 12.80 -22.34
C VAL A 477 -6.85 11.75 -21.24
N LEU A 478 -7.03 12.10 -19.96
CA LEU A 478 -6.94 11.17 -18.84
C LEU A 478 -7.91 10.00 -18.99
N THR A 479 -9.18 10.31 -19.27
CA THR A 479 -10.21 9.29 -19.43
C THR A 479 -9.99 8.49 -20.71
N ALA A 480 -9.70 9.17 -21.83
CA ALA A 480 -9.53 8.51 -23.13
C ALA A 480 -8.33 7.55 -23.18
N ALA A 481 -7.24 7.88 -22.49
CA ALA A 481 -6.04 7.06 -22.43
C ALA A 481 -6.12 5.90 -21.40
N THR A 482 -7.24 5.75 -20.68
CA THR A 482 -7.46 4.70 -19.67
C THR A 482 -7.06 3.29 -20.12
N PRO A 483 -7.49 2.82 -21.30
CA PRO A 483 -7.08 1.50 -21.77
C PRO A 483 -5.57 1.36 -21.96
N GLU A 484 -4.87 2.43 -22.38
CA GLU A 484 -3.43 2.41 -22.62
C GLU A 484 -2.64 2.38 -21.31
N TRP A 485 -2.92 3.31 -20.39
CA TRP A 485 -2.15 3.34 -19.15
C TRP A 485 -2.45 2.16 -18.22
N LEU A 486 -3.67 1.60 -18.24
CA LEU A 486 -3.97 0.33 -17.55
C LEU A 486 -3.19 -0.85 -18.15
N ARG A 487 -3.07 -0.89 -19.49
CA ARG A 487 -2.29 -1.91 -20.19
C ARG A 487 -0.81 -1.79 -19.83
N PHE A 488 -0.28 -0.57 -19.81
CA PHE A 488 1.10 -0.30 -19.41
C PHE A 488 1.38 -0.76 -17.96
N ILE A 489 0.46 -0.47 -17.03
CA ILE A 489 0.49 -0.96 -15.64
C ILE A 489 0.54 -2.49 -15.59
N GLN A 490 -0.37 -3.15 -16.31
CA GLN A 490 -0.44 -4.60 -16.37
C GLN A 490 0.87 -5.21 -16.90
N ASP A 491 1.43 -4.63 -17.96
CA ASP A 491 2.67 -5.11 -18.59
C ASP A 491 3.88 -4.98 -17.65
N ARG A 492 3.94 -3.96 -16.78
CA ARG A 492 5.01 -3.84 -15.78
C ARG A 492 4.92 -4.92 -14.71
N PHE A 493 3.73 -5.18 -14.17
CA PHE A 493 3.54 -6.28 -13.21
C PHE A 493 3.85 -7.65 -13.82
N ALA A 494 3.50 -7.85 -15.10
CA ALA A 494 3.78 -9.08 -15.84
C ALA A 494 5.27 -9.24 -16.22
N SER A 495 6.13 -8.26 -15.91
CA SER A 495 7.53 -8.21 -16.33
C SER A 495 7.71 -8.29 -17.86
N ASN A 496 6.73 -7.79 -18.61
CA ASN A 496 6.82 -7.70 -20.07
C ASN A 496 7.88 -6.66 -20.45
N PRO A 497 8.77 -6.97 -21.41
CA PRO A 497 9.86 -6.08 -21.80
C PRO A 497 9.32 -4.74 -22.31
N VAL A 498 9.99 -3.66 -21.90
CA VAL A 498 9.82 -2.32 -22.47
C VAL A 498 10.89 -2.15 -23.55
N GLN A 499 10.59 -1.38 -24.60
CA GLN A 499 11.65 -0.97 -25.51
C GLN A 499 12.64 -0.07 -24.78
N ASN A 500 13.93 -0.38 -24.84
CA ASN A 500 14.99 0.38 -24.16
C ASN A 500 15.35 1.68 -24.90
N GLN A 501 14.35 2.41 -25.38
CA GLN A 501 14.51 3.68 -26.08
C GLN A 501 13.25 4.51 -25.91
N CYS A 502 13.39 5.82 -26.04
CA CYS A 502 12.23 6.69 -26.14
C CYS A 502 11.42 6.41 -27.41
N MET A 503 10.10 6.47 -27.27
CA MET A 503 9.16 6.32 -28.37
C MET A 503 8.22 7.51 -28.40
N ASN A 504 7.75 7.87 -29.59
CA ASN A 504 6.69 8.86 -29.78
C ASN A 504 5.66 8.26 -30.73
N GLU A 505 4.43 8.14 -30.25
CA GLU A 505 3.29 7.63 -30.99
C GLU A 505 2.12 8.62 -30.94
N THR A 506 1.39 8.74 -32.04
CA THR A 506 0.13 9.48 -32.07
C THR A 506 -1.04 8.50 -32.08
N LYS A 507 -1.93 8.59 -31.08
CA LYS A 507 -3.11 7.74 -30.93
C LYS A 507 -4.33 8.44 -31.50
N ILE A 508 -4.71 8.08 -32.72
CA ILE A 508 -5.85 8.68 -33.42
C ILE A 508 -7.13 7.88 -33.07
N PRO A 509 -8.22 8.53 -32.61
CA PRO A 509 -9.49 7.85 -32.39
C PRO A 509 -10.08 7.35 -33.71
N PHE A 510 -10.89 6.29 -33.65
CA PHE A 510 -11.45 5.62 -34.83
C PHE A 510 -12.19 6.57 -35.79
N ASP A 511 -12.85 7.61 -35.25
CA ASP A 511 -13.51 8.66 -36.01
C ASP A 511 -13.34 10.01 -35.30
N LEU A 512 -12.22 10.69 -35.57
CA LEU A 512 -11.88 11.97 -34.94
C LEU A 512 -12.86 13.09 -35.31
N ASP A 513 -13.39 13.08 -36.53
CA ASP A 513 -14.29 14.10 -37.03
C ASP A 513 -15.64 14.10 -36.29
N ASN A 514 -16.09 12.92 -35.85
CA ASN A 514 -17.33 12.75 -35.09
C ASN A 514 -17.12 12.49 -33.59
N ALA A 515 -15.86 12.46 -33.12
CA ALA A 515 -15.56 12.27 -31.70
C ALA A 515 -16.10 13.44 -30.86
N GLN A 516 -16.73 13.13 -29.73
CA GLN A 516 -17.03 14.16 -28.73
C GLN A 516 -15.72 14.67 -28.13
N ARG A 517 -15.55 15.99 -28.16
CA ARG A 517 -14.39 16.70 -27.61
C ARG A 517 -14.85 17.56 -26.44
N PRO A 518 -15.10 16.95 -25.26
CA PRO A 518 -15.44 17.73 -24.08
C PRO A 518 -14.24 18.63 -23.76
N LEU A 519 -14.50 19.95 -23.70
CA LEU A 519 -13.55 20.90 -23.17
C LEU A 519 -13.57 20.83 -21.64
N ASP A 520 -12.46 21.22 -21.02
CA ASP A 520 -12.43 21.44 -19.59
C ASP A 520 -13.43 22.54 -19.23
N THR A 521 -14.54 22.13 -18.61
CA THR A 521 -15.61 23.01 -18.13
C THR A 521 -15.58 22.95 -16.61
N TYR A 522 -15.05 24.01 -16.00
CA TYR A 522 -15.17 24.26 -14.56
C TYR A 522 -16.22 25.34 -14.30
#